data_AF-A0A6C0H4N7-F1
#
_entry.id   AF-A0A6C0H4N7-F1
#
_cell.length_a   1.000
_cell.length_b   1.000
_cell.length_c   1.000
_cell.angle_alpha   90.00
_cell.angle_beta   90.00
_cell.angle_gamma   90.00
#
_symmetry.space_group_name_H-M   'P 1'
#
loop_
_entity.id
_entity.type
_entity.pdbx_description
1 polymer ?
#
loop_
_entity_poly.entity_id
_entity_poly.type
_entity_poly.pdbx_seq_one_letter_code
_entity_poly.pdbx_strand_id
1 'polypeptide(L)'
;MEICVTRFNNITFDENRKWIKENNSGVGCIYGCPVKISESILPYTTLLILEMNNSKNIIEGIGIITNNCARENKKYYKIYTDNNYNRYIYKSNCRINRIHFNTYEKDIIDWLEEYLFKSANHCKRGQGIQKLPKKIINNEEFNFVKFLIAMYINRFVTIKNIKLIQQH
;
A
#
# COMPACT_ATOMS: atom_id res chain seq x y z
N MET A 1 -3.56 13.13 -2.96
CA MET A 1 -3.24 11.71 -2.66
C MET A 1 -2.09 11.32 -3.56
N GLU A 2 -1.12 10.56 -3.04
CA GLU A 2 0.01 10.06 -3.83
C GLU A 2 -0.08 8.52 -3.91
N ILE A 3 0.36 7.95 -5.03
CA ILE A 3 0.42 6.50 -5.22
C ILE A 3 1.87 6.04 -5.04
N CYS A 4 2.05 5.05 -4.18
CA CYS A 4 3.35 4.52 -3.83
C CYS A 4 3.34 2.99 -3.90
N VAL A 5 4.52 2.40 -3.89
CA VAL A 5 4.74 0.96 -3.82
C VAL A 5 5.53 0.63 -2.55
N THR A 6 5.22 -0.53 -1.98
CA THR A 6 6.11 -1.23 -1.05
C THR A 6 6.41 -2.61 -1.61
N ARG A 7 7.49 -3.23 -1.12
CA ARG A 7 8.00 -4.48 -1.66
C ARG A 7 8.09 -5.52 -0.56
N PHE A 8 7.46 -6.63 -0.81
CA PHE A 8 7.54 -7.86 -0.05
C PHE A 8 8.18 -8.95 -0.89
N ASN A 9 8.74 -9.93 -0.20
CA ASN A 9 8.86 -11.31 -0.67
C ASN A 9 7.83 -12.15 0.11
N ASN A 10 7.74 -13.45 -0.19
CA ASN A 10 6.80 -14.33 0.54
C ASN A 10 7.01 -14.27 2.06
N ILE A 11 8.26 -14.32 2.53
CA ILE A 11 8.60 -14.33 3.96
C ILE A 11 8.09 -13.06 4.65
N THR A 12 8.51 -11.90 4.17
CA THR A 12 8.16 -10.60 4.75
C THR A 12 6.67 -10.29 4.62
N PHE A 13 5.99 -10.78 3.57
CA PHE A 13 4.54 -10.68 3.47
C PHE A 13 3.85 -11.51 4.55
N ASP A 14 4.28 -12.76 4.74
CA ASP A 14 3.71 -13.67 5.74
C ASP A 14 3.95 -13.16 7.16
N GLU A 15 5.16 -12.68 7.48
CA GLU A 15 5.47 -12.00 8.75
C GLU A 15 4.53 -10.81 9.00
N ASN A 16 4.34 -9.97 7.98
CA ASN A 16 3.46 -8.81 8.06
C ASN A 16 2.01 -9.20 8.34
N ARG A 17 1.48 -10.19 7.61
CA ARG A 17 0.10 -10.68 7.79
C ARG A 17 -0.08 -11.38 9.14
N LYS A 18 0.90 -12.17 9.57
CA LYS A 18 0.92 -12.82 10.88
C LYS A 18 0.91 -11.78 12.00
N TRP A 19 1.77 -10.77 11.93
CA TRP A 19 1.83 -9.71 12.92
C TRP A 19 0.48 -9.00 13.10
N ILE A 20 -0.20 -8.65 11.99
CA ILE A 20 -1.53 -8.03 12.03
C ILE A 20 -2.53 -8.95 12.75
N LYS A 21 -2.57 -10.24 12.36
CA LYS A 21 -3.49 -11.23 12.94
C LYS A 21 -3.29 -11.39 14.45
N GLU A 22 -2.05 -11.35 14.93
CA GLU A 22 -1.71 -11.56 16.34
C GLU A 22 -1.87 -10.30 17.20
N ASN A 23 -1.69 -9.11 16.63
CA ASN A 23 -1.55 -7.87 17.42
C ASN A 23 -2.73 -6.90 17.32
N ASN A 24 -3.67 -7.07 16.37
CA ASN A 24 -4.79 -6.12 16.28
C ASN A 24 -5.96 -6.54 15.37
N SER A 25 -7.19 -6.50 15.89
CA SER A 25 -8.41 -6.60 15.07
C SER A 25 -8.74 -5.34 14.26
N GLY A 26 -8.12 -4.19 14.58
CA GLY A 26 -8.42 -2.90 13.96
C GLY A 26 -7.39 -2.37 12.94
N VAL A 27 -6.27 -3.07 12.74
CA VAL A 27 -5.22 -2.65 11.78
C VAL A 27 -5.45 -3.32 10.44
N GLY A 28 -5.68 -2.54 9.39
CA GLY A 28 -5.90 -3.03 8.04
C GLY A 28 -4.57 -3.26 7.30
N CYS A 29 -3.66 -2.30 7.41
CA CYS A 29 -2.30 -2.40 6.87
C CYS A 29 -1.27 -1.78 7.83
N ILE A 30 -0.07 -2.34 7.81
CA ILE A 30 1.11 -1.82 8.51
C ILE A 30 2.34 -2.07 7.65
N TYR A 31 3.26 -1.11 7.63
CA TYR A 31 4.48 -1.14 6.86
C TYR A 31 5.62 -0.67 7.74
N GLY A 32 6.49 -1.62 8.11
CA GLY A 32 7.81 -1.28 8.58
C GLY A 32 8.75 -1.02 7.39
N CYS A 33 9.54 0.05 7.49
CA CYS A 33 10.50 0.47 6.47
C CYS A 33 11.89 0.71 7.10
N PRO A 34 12.99 0.40 6.37
CA PRO A 34 14.35 0.71 6.80
C PRO A 34 14.71 2.20 6.62
N VAL A 35 13.97 2.91 5.78
CA VAL A 35 14.14 4.33 5.49
C VAL A 35 12.79 5.05 5.63
N LYS A 36 12.81 6.33 5.99
CA LYS A 36 11.61 7.17 6.01
C LYS A 36 11.08 7.35 4.58
N ILE A 37 9.78 7.58 4.47
CA ILE A 37 9.18 8.11 3.25
C ILE A 37 9.91 9.41 2.86
N SER A 38 10.25 9.53 1.57
CA SER A 38 10.96 10.68 1.02
C SER A 38 10.29 12.00 1.38
N GLU A 39 11.10 13.02 1.71
CA GLU A 39 10.64 14.39 1.99
C GLU A 39 9.96 15.06 0.79
N SER A 40 10.11 14.51 -0.43
CA SER A 40 9.32 14.90 -1.61
C SER A 40 7.83 14.54 -1.51
N ILE A 41 7.43 13.78 -0.49
CA ILE A 41 6.04 13.56 -0.09
C ILE A 41 5.82 14.35 1.19
N LEU A 42 4.95 15.37 1.12
CA LEU A 42 4.67 16.21 2.28
C LEU A 42 4.15 15.37 3.46
N PRO A 43 4.50 15.74 4.71
CA PRO A 43 3.90 15.15 5.90
C PRO A 43 2.37 15.18 5.84
N TYR A 44 1.73 14.19 6.43
CA TYR A 44 0.28 14.02 6.49
C TYR A 44 -0.43 13.81 5.14
N THR A 45 0.31 13.71 4.02
CA THR A 45 -0.27 13.30 2.74
C THR A 45 -0.88 11.91 2.84
N THR A 46 -2.10 11.72 2.34
CA THR A 46 -2.71 10.40 2.17
C THR A 46 -2.04 9.66 1.01
N LEU A 47 -1.58 8.44 1.28
CA LEU A 47 -0.86 7.58 0.35
C LEU A 47 -1.64 6.29 0.08
N LEU A 48 -1.79 5.95 -1.19
CA LEU A 48 -2.25 4.64 -1.64
C LEU A 48 -1.03 3.77 -1.93
N ILE A 49 -0.89 2.67 -1.21
CA ILE A 49 0.29 1.80 -1.23
C ILE A 49 -0.07 0.50 -1.94
N LEU A 50 0.58 0.23 -3.07
CA LEU A 50 0.54 -1.07 -3.74
C LEU A 50 1.50 -2.03 -3.02
N GLU A 51 0.96 -3.11 -2.45
CA GLU A 51 1.73 -4.13 -1.73
C GLU A 51 2.29 -5.16 -2.73
N MET A 52 3.43 -4.86 -3.35
CA MET A 52 4.06 -5.72 -4.35
C MET A 52 4.74 -6.93 -3.68
N ASN A 53 4.32 -8.15 -4.03
CA ASN A 53 5.05 -9.37 -3.69
C ASN A 53 5.97 -9.77 -4.85
N ASN A 54 7.25 -9.47 -4.71
CA ASN A 54 8.29 -9.71 -5.72
C ASN A 54 8.62 -11.18 -5.96
N SER A 55 8.26 -12.07 -5.02
CA SER A 55 8.44 -13.52 -5.17
C SER A 55 7.39 -14.11 -6.12
N LYS A 56 6.17 -13.56 -6.11
CA LYS A 56 5.05 -14.00 -6.94
C LYS A 56 4.82 -13.10 -8.17
N ASN A 57 5.41 -11.90 -8.18
CA ASN A 57 5.15 -10.82 -9.14
C ASN A 57 3.67 -10.40 -9.18
N ILE A 58 3.03 -10.30 -8.00
CA ILE A 58 1.64 -9.86 -7.87
C ILE A 58 1.51 -8.73 -6.84
N ILE A 59 0.45 -7.94 -6.94
CA ILE A 59 -0.02 -7.03 -5.91
C ILE A 59 -0.95 -7.82 -4.97
N GLU A 60 -0.53 -8.00 -3.73
CA GLU A 60 -1.28 -8.74 -2.68
C GLU A 60 -2.44 -7.91 -2.08
N GLY A 61 -2.39 -6.60 -2.27
CA GLY A 61 -3.40 -5.68 -1.78
C GLY A 61 -2.99 -4.22 -1.92
N ILE A 62 -3.89 -3.36 -1.47
CA ILE A 62 -3.72 -1.91 -1.51
C ILE A 62 -4.02 -1.36 -0.11
N GLY A 63 -3.04 -0.79 0.56
CA GLY A 63 -3.27 -0.10 1.84
C GLY A 63 -3.32 1.41 1.67
N ILE A 64 -4.03 2.08 2.58
CA ILE A 64 -4.21 3.53 2.54
C ILE A 64 -3.75 4.13 3.86
N ILE A 65 -2.62 4.83 3.83
CA ILE A 65 -1.98 5.40 5.02
C ILE A 65 -1.89 6.92 4.95
N THR A 66 -1.63 7.53 6.08
CA THR A 66 -1.21 8.93 6.16
C THR A 66 0.30 8.97 6.38
N ASN A 67 1.02 9.86 5.68
CA ASN A 67 2.46 10.07 5.89
C ASN A 67 2.74 10.68 7.27
N ASN A 68 2.66 9.86 8.32
CA ASN A 68 2.87 10.28 9.70
C ASN A 68 3.68 9.22 10.45
N CYS A 69 5.01 9.36 10.37
CA CYS A 69 5.93 8.52 11.13
C CYS A 69 6.14 9.03 12.57
N ALA A 70 5.89 10.31 12.82
CA ALA A 70 6.31 11.00 14.05
C ALA A 70 5.62 10.48 15.32
N ARG A 71 4.34 10.09 15.23
CA ARG A 71 3.59 9.53 16.38
C ARG A 71 4.05 8.11 16.74
N GLU A 72 4.49 7.32 15.78
CA GLU A 72 4.83 5.91 15.98
C GLU A 72 6.28 5.70 16.43
N ASN A 73 7.18 6.67 16.25
CA ASN A 73 8.57 6.60 16.73
C ASN A 73 8.70 6.34 18.25
N LYS A 74 7.63 6.50 19.03
CA LYS A 74 7.61 6.20 20.47
C LYS A 74 7.33 4.73 20.78
N LYS A 75 6.77 3.96 19.85
CA LYS A 75 6.39 2.55 20.04
C LYS A 75 7.21 1.67 19.12
N TYR A 76 7.86 0.66 19.69
CA TYR A 76 8.59 -0.33 18.90
C TYR A 76 7.64 -1.40 18.35
N TYR A 77 7.73 -1.68 17.05
CA TYR A 77 6.94 -2.71 16.36
C TYR A 77 7.87 -3.77 15.78
N LYS A 78 7.86 -4.97 16.37
CA LYS A 78 8.61 -6.11 15.84
C LYS A 78 7.77 -6.86 14.79
N ILE A 79 7.70 -6.30 13.59
CA ILE A 79 6.91 -6.88 12.48
C ILE A 79 7.73 -7.96 11.77
N TYR A 80 8.96 -7.62 11.40
CA TYR A 80 9.84 -8.49 10.62
C TYR A 80 10.96 -9.06 11.47
N THR A 81 11.48 -10.23 11.09
CA THR A 81 12.67 -10.82 11.73
C THR A 81 13.90 -9.94 11.50
N ASP A 82 14.05 -9.35 10.31
CA ASP A 82 15.07 -8.34 10.06
C ASP A 82 14.67 -6.99 10.67
N ASN A 83 15.31 -6.67 11.79
CA ASN A 83 15.08 -5.44 12.54
C ASN A 83 15.31 -4.16 11.74
N ASN A 84 16.08 -4.21 10.64
CA ASN A 84 16.25 -3.05 9.78
C ASN A 84 14.92 -2.58 9.20
N TYR A 85 13.99 -3.49 8.91
CA TYR A 85 12.68 -3.14 8.38
C TYR A 85 11.70 -2.66 9.46
N ASN A 86 12.07 -2.70 10.75
CA ASN A 86 11.21 -2.26 11.86
C ASN A 86 11.50 -0.80 12.31
N ARG A 87 12.30 -0.04 11.55
CA ARG A 87 12.79 1.29 11.95
C ARG A 87 11.74 2.40 11.85
N TYR A 88 10.99 2.44 10.76
CA TYR A 88 9.95 3.44 10.52
C TYR A 88 8.63 2.76 10.23
N ILE A 89 7.60 3.12 10.99
CA ILE A 89 6.31 2.44 10.96
C ILE A 89 5.24 3.35 10.40
N TYR A 90 4.50 2.84 9.41
CA TYR A 90 3.33 3.47 8.83
C TYR A 90 2.18 2.48 8.84
N LYS A 91 1.01 2.85 9.36
CA LYS A 91 -0.13 1.94 9.44
C LYS A 91 -1.45 2.67 9.26
N SER A 92 -2.49 1.89 9.01
CA SER A 92 -3.86 2.36 8.92
C SER A 92 -4.84 1.21 9.12
N ASN A 93 -6.10 1.54 9.39
CA ASN A 93 -7.20 0.60 9.39
C ASN A 93 -7.75 0.29 7.99
N CYS A 94 -7.29 1.02 6.95
CA CYS A 94 -7.79 0.87 5.58
C CYS A 94 -6.84 0.01 4.73
N ARG A 95 -7.32 -1.16 4.28
CA ARG A 95 -6.66 -2.02 3.27
C ARG A 95 -7.69 -2.76 2.42
N ILE A 96 -7.44 -2.84 1.12
CA ILE A 96 -8.15 -3.69 0.17
C ILE A 96 -7.30 -4.94 -0.07
N ASN A 97 -7.80 -6.11 0.28
CA ASN A 97 -7.12 -7.37 -0.03
C ASN A 97 -7.37 -7.74 -1.50
N ARG A 98 -6.37 -8.30 -2.20
CA ARG A 98 -6.51 -8.83 -3.58
C ARG A 98 -7.70 -9.77 -3.73
N ILE A 99 -8.01 -10.58 -2.71
CA ILE A 99 -9.17 -11.50 -2.76
C ILE A 99 -10.52 -10.76 -2.92
N HIS A 100 -10.56 -9.46 -2.59
CA HIS A 100 -11.75 -8.61 -2.71
C HIS A 100 -11.73 -7.73 -3.96
N PHE A 101 -10.80 -7.96 -4.89
CA PHE A 101 -10.86 -7.35 -6.22
C PHE A 101 -11.92 -8.07 -7.05
N ASN A 102 -12.79 -7.32 -7.72
CA ASN A 102 -13.70 -7.88 -8.71
C ASN A 102 -12.93 -8.26 -10.00
N THR A 103 -13.58 -8.93 -10.94
CA THR A 103 -12.95 -9.41 -12.17
C THR A 103 -12.29 -8.27 -12.97
N TYR A 104 -13.01 -7.18 -13.22
CA TYR A 104 -12.46 -6.02 -13.93
C TYR A 104 -11.26 -5.40 -13.20
N GLU A 105 -11.33 -5.30 -11.87
CA GLU A 105 -10.22 -4.79 -11.09
C GLU A 105 -9.00 -5.69 -11.17
N LYS A 106 -9.19 -7.01 -11.18
CA LYS A 106 -8.09 -7.97 -11.36
C LYS A 106 -7.44 -7.80 -12.72
N ASP A 107 -8.22 -7.70 -13.80
CA ASP A 107 -7.67 -7.55 -15.16
C ASP A 107 -6.79 -6.29 -15.29
N ILE A 108 -7.26 -5.15 -14.75
CA ILE A 108 -6.50 -3.90 -14.77
C ILE A 108 -5.28 -3.96 -13.83
N ILE A 109 -5.40 -4.61 -12.67
CA ILE A 109 -4.27 -4.79 -11.76
C ILE A 109 -3.22 -5.71 -12.38
N ASP A 110 -3.59 -6.82 -13.00
CA ASP A 110 -2.67 -7.74 -13.67
C ASP A 110 -1.93 -7.02 -14.82
N TRP A 111 -2.61 -6.13 -15.54
CA TRP A 111 -1.95 -5.26 -16.52
C TRP A 111 -0.95 -4.29 -15.87
N LEU A 112 -1.30 -3.68 -14.73
CA LEU A 112 -0.38 -2.84 -13.96
C LEU A 112 0.84 -3.64 -13.45
N GLU A 113 0.66 -4.91 -13.09
CA GLU A 113 1.72 -5.83 -12.66
C GLU A 113 2.77 -6.04 -13.77
N GLU A 114 2.36 -6.11 -15.03
CA GLU A 114 3.31 -6.19 -16.16
C GLU A 114 4.29 -5.01 -16.16
N TYR A 115 3.80 -3.79 -15.95
CA TYR A 115 4.66 -2.60 -15.84
C TYR A 115 5.55 -2.65 -14.59
N LEU A 116 4.99 -3.06 -13.45
CA LEU A 116 5.67 -3.02 -12.16
C LEU A 116 6.71 -4.13 -11.97
N PHE A 117 6.56 -5.29 -12.62
CA PHE A 117 7.44 -6.44 -12.40
C PHE A 117 8.30 -6.81 -13.60
N LYS A 118 7.85 -6.54 -14.84
CA LYS A 118 8.50 -7.08 -16.04
C LYS A 118 9.08 -6.02 -16.98
N SER A 119 8.58 -4.78 -16.93
CA SER A 119 9.12 -3.72 -17.80
C SER A 119 10.58 -3.37 -17.47
N ALA A 120 11.27 -2.73 -18.41
CA ALA A 120 12.64 -2.22 -18.19
C ALA A 120 12.74 -1.24 -17.00
N ASN A 121 11.61 -0.60 -16.63
CA ASN A 121 11.50 0.33 -15.50
C ASN A 121 10.74 -0.31 -14.32
N HIS A 122 10.84 -1.63 -14.15
CA HIS A 122 10.13 -2.34 -13.09
C HIS A 122 10.45 -1.78 -11.68
N CYS A 123 9.50 -1.91 -10.77
CA CYS A 123 9.60 -1.41 -9.40
C CYS A 123 10.15 -2.44 -8.42
N LYS A 124 10.72 -3.58 -8.85
CA LYS A 124 11.17 -4.66 -7.94
C LYS A 124 12.31 -4.28 -6.99
N ARG A 125 13.06 -3.22 -7.28
CA ARG A 125 14.19 -2.74 -6.47
C ARG A 125 13.84 -1.42 -5.77
N GLY A 126 14.50 -1.14 -4.66
CA GLY A 126 14.27 0.05 -3.83
C GLY A 126 14.03 -0.31 -2.35
N GLN A 127 14.19 0.68 -1.48
CA GLN A 127 14.00 0.51 -0.03
C GLN A 127 12.81 1.34 0.45
N GLY A 128 12.05 0.78 1.40
CA GLY A 128 10.87 1.42 1.97
C GLY A 128 9.76 1.70 0.96
N ILE A 129 8.91 2.67 1.30
CA ILE A 129 7.80 3.15 0.48
C ILE A 129 8.34 4.16 -0.53
N GLN A 130 8.06 3.94 -1.82
CA GLN A 130 8.52 4.81 -2.90
C GLN A 130 7.36 5.24 -3.80
N LYS A 131 7.42 6.46 -4.34
CA LYS A 131 6.43 6.94 -5.33
C LYS A 131 6.38 6.01 -6.53
N LEU A 132 5.19 5.85 -7.08
CA LEU A 132 5.00 5.19 -8.36
C LEU A 132 5.78 5.96 -9.45
N PRO A 133 6.45 5.28 -10.40
CA PRO A 133 7.17 5.95 -11.47
C PRO A 133 6.27 6.85 -12.32
N LYS A 134 6.78 8.02 -12.74
CA LYS A 134 6.05 8.96 -13.61
C LYS A 134 5.54 8.30 -14.89
N LYS A 135 6.28 7.33 -15.45
CA LYS A 135 5.86 6.58 -16.66
C LYS A 135 4.56 5.79 -16.46
N ILE A 136 4.29 5.31 -15.25
CA ILE A 136 3.05 4.59 -14.92
C ILE A 136 1.95 5.59 -14.56
N ILE A 137 2.30 6.64 -13.80
CA ILE A 137 1.36 7.73 -13.44
C ILE A 137 0.78 8.39 -14.70
N ASN A 138 1.62 8.63 -15.70
CA ASN A 138 1.28 9.29 -16.95
C ASN A 138 1.14 8.28 -18.11
N ASN A 139 0.70 7.05 -17.82
CA ASN A 139 0.53 6.04 -18.86
C ASN A 139 -0.52 6.50 -19.89
N GLU A 140 -0.16 6.42 -21.17
CA GLU A 140 -0.97 6.91 -22.29
C GLU A 140 -2.11 5.96 -22.65
N GLU A 141 -1.93 4.66 -22.43
CA GLU A 141 -2.90 3.61 -22.75
C GLU A 141 -4.02 3.55 -21.70
N PHE A 142 -3.70 3.80 -20.42
CA PHE A 142 -4.66 3.73 -19.34
C PHE A 142 -4.31 4.59 -18.13
N ASN A 143 -5.34 5.26 -17.58
CA ASN A 143 -5.19 6.08 -16.39
C ASN A 143 -5.27 5.24 -15.10
N PHE A 144 -4.17 4.56 -14.76
CA PHE A 144 -4.05 3.77 -13.53
C PHE A 144 -4.30 4.59 -12.27
N VAL A 145 -3.93 5.88 -12.28
CA VAL A 145 -4.12 6.78 -11.13
C VAL A 145 -5.60 6.94 -10.82
N LYS A 146 -6.41 7.29 -11.82
CA LYS A 146 -7.85 7.46 -11.67
C LYS A 146 -8.52 6.16 -11.23
N PHE A 147 -8.12 5.03 -11.83
CA PHE A 147 -8.62 3.71 -11.48
C PHE A 147 -8.34 3.33 -10.01
N LEU A 148 -7.09 3.46 -9.55
CA LEU A 148 -6.71 3.13 -8.16
C LEU A 148 -7.40 4.06 -7.14
N ILE A 149 -7.52 5.35 -7.46
CA ILE A 149 -8.27 6.30 -6.60
C ILE A 149 -9.75 5.92 -6.54
N ALA A 150 -10.37 5.50 -7.66
CA ALA A 150 -11.76 5.05 -7.67
C ALA A 150 -11.96 3.81 -6.78
N MET A 151 -11.04 2.82 -6.84
CA MET A 151 -11.09 1.65 -5.95
C MET A 151 -11.09 2.05 -4.47
N TYR A 152 -10.30 3.07 -4.10
CA TYR A 152 -10.27 3.61 -2.75
C TYR A 152 -11.58 4.32 -2.38
N ILE A 153 -12.07 5.24 -3.22
CA ILE A 153 -13.29 6.02 -2.96
C ILE A 153 -14.48 5.09 -2.73
N ASN A 154 -14.65 4.11 -3.63
CA ASN A 154 -15.78 3.16 -3.58
C ASN A 154 -15.81 2.34 -2.30
N ARG A 155 -14.64 2.00 -1.74
CA ARG A 155 -14.55 1.15 -0.54
C ARG A 155 -14.51 1.92 0.77
N PHE A 156 -14.01 3.15 0.81
CA PHE A 156 -13.76 3.83 2.08
C PHE A 156 -14.38 5.22 2.21
N VAL A 157 -14.76 5.87 1.12
CA VAL A 157 -15.35 7.22 1.15
C VAL A 157 -16.87 7.13 1.04
N THR A 158 -17.38 6.48 -0.01
CA THR A 158 -18.82 6.34 -0.24
C THR A 158 -19.51 5.63 0.94
N ILE A 159 -18.88 4.59 1.48
CA ILE A 159 -19.39 3.83 2.63
C ILE A 159 -19.43 4.67 3.91
N LYS A 160 -18.44 5.55 4.14
CA LYS A 160 -18.43 6.42 5.31
C LYS A 160 -19.56 7.44 5.26
N ASN A 161 -19.77 8.06 4.10
CA ASN A 161 -20.82 9.07 3.92
C ASN A 161 -22.22 8.47 4.13
N ILE A 162 -22.47 7.24 3.65
CA ILE A 162 -23.74 6.55 3.89
C ILE A 162 -23.96 6.27 5.38
N LYS A 163 -22.93 5.79 6.10
CA LYS A 163 -23.04 5.54 7.55
C LYS A 163 -23.25 6.80 8.37
N LEU A 164 -22.69 7.94 7.96
CA LEU A 164 -22.91 9.24 8.60
C LEU A 164 -24.34 9.74 8.40
N ILE A 165 -24.92 9.55 7.21
CA ILE A 165 -26.31 9.96 6.91
C ILE A 165 -27.33 9.10 7.68
N GLN A 166 -27.04 7.82 7.92
CA GLN A 166 -27.93 6.90 8.65
C GLN A 166 -27.89 7.04 10.19
N GLN A 167 -27.01 7.90 10.72
CA GLN A 167 -26.91 8.21 12.15
C GLN A 167 -27.63 9.52 12.55
N HIS A 168 -28.34 10.12 11.60
CA HIS A 168 -29.23 11.26 11.75
C HIS A 168 -30.65 10.85 11.36
#